data_AF-A0A0K0EWE1-F1
#
_entry.id   AF-A0A0K0EWE1-F1
#
_cell.length_a   1.000
_cell.length_b   1.000
_cell.length_c   1.000
_cell.angle_alpha   90.00
_cell.angle_beta   90.00
_cell.angle_gamma   90.00
#
_symmetry.space_group_name_H-M   'P 1'
#
loop_
_entity.id
_entity.type
_entity.pdbx_description
1 polymer ?
#
loop_
_entity_poly.entity_id
_entity_poly.type
_entity_poly.pdbx_seq_one_letter_code
_entity_poly.pdbx_strand_id
1 'polypeptide(L)'
;MDLNLLSLPLEILTKIFSNIPWNQLINVKLTSRKFNFVTKKYHRYMQKPKPCFIEIKNDYTHNDGIGRIKIICHIYMINEDGIEKNISRLKEFFLLPSELCHLPSFLKKFDLTSLLSVDILLDHHTEVMRIFSDYLHNSNRICSIFVTAKNCQNDLDNTLLFLQKIKNTRFLSLDLYFPHLNIPKDFVIPVENSLKSIRIYERENTAFVNSRMIEYIVENNPYLDGYRLSFNNFETYKMVIETIVKGELSRRNNGCFHKYITLYLGFSSHEVFPELLRYFYSEEFPYIGTDTEDENSFNGHLGCLVCGKFDSIKIEKKTF
;
A
#
# COMPACT_ATOMS: atom_id res chain seq x y z
N MET A 1 50.22 -25.44 7.09
CA MET A 1 50.12 -24.42 8.16
C MET A 1 48.63 -24.14 8.31
N ASP A 2 48.00 -24.71 9.33
CA ASP A 2 46.55 -24.65 9.46
C ASP A 2 46.12 -23.28 9.97
N LEU A 3 45.38 -22.55 9.13
CA LEU A 3 44.85 -21.24 9.49
C LEU A 3 43.75 -21.42 10.56
N ASN A 4 44.09 -21.14 11.83
CA ASN A 4 43.10 -21.21 12.90
C ASN A 4 42.20 -19.96 12.91
N LEU A 5 41.08 -20.02 12.19
CA LEU A 5 40.08 -18.94 12.13
C LEU A 5 39.55 -18.50 13.51
N LEU A 6 39.51 -19.40 14.50
CA LEU A 6 39.03 -19.05 15.85
C LEU A 6 39.99 -18.12 16.59
N SER A 7 41.27 -18.05 16.18
CA SER A 7 42.27 -17.14 16.77
C SER A 7 42.16 -15.70 16.28
N LEU A 8 41.43 -15.45 15.18
CA LEU A 8 41.34 -14.13 14.59
C LEU A 8 40.61 -13.12 15.51
N PRO A 9 41.02 -11.83 15.48
CA PRO A 9 40.28 -10.74 16.13
C PRO A 9 38.83 -10.63 15.63
N LEU A 10 37.95 -10.08 16.47
CA LEU A 10 36.51 -10.00 16.15
C LEU A 10 36.23 -9.11 14.94
N GLU A 11 37.05 -8.08 14.75
CA GLU A 11 36.97 -7.11 13.66
C GLU A 11 37.29 -7.79 12.32
N ILE A 12 38.31 -8.66 12.31
CA ILE A 12 38.69 -9.45 11.14
C ILE A 12 37.60 -10.46 10.81
N LEU A 13 37.08 -11.19 11.81
CA LEU A 13 35.95 -12.10 11.62
C LEU A 13 34.71 -11.38 11.10
N THR A 14 34.44 -10.17 11.59
CA THR A 14 33.31 -9.34 11.12
C THR A 14 33.46 -9.00 9.64
N LYS A 15 34.66 -8.58 9.22
CA LYS A 15 34.95 -8.26 7.82
C LYS A 15 34.91 -9.51 6.91
N ILE A 16 35.32 -10.67 7.40
CA ILE A 16 35.18 -11.92 6.65
C ILE A 16 33.69 -12.25 6.51
N PHE A 17 32.94 -12.27 7.61
CA PHE A 17 31.53 -12.66 7.61
C PHE A 17 30.61 -11.67 6.90
N SER A 18 30.96 -10.39 6.80
CA SER A 18 30.20 -9.41 6.01
C SER A 18 30.16 -9.73 4.52
N ASN A 19 31.10 -10.53 4.02
CA ASN A 19 31.14 -10.98 2.63
C ASN A 19 30.37 -12.29 2.39
N ILE A 20 29.86 -12.93 3.45
CA ILE A 20 29.12 -14.18 3.34
C ILE A 20 27.65 -13.89 3.01
N PRO A 21 27.08 -14.54 1.98
CA PRO A 21 25.66 -14.44 1.65
C PRO A 21 24.76 -14.70 2.85
N TRP A 22 23.70 -13.89 3.01
CA TRP A 22 22.84 -13.94 4.19
C TRP A 22 22.23 -15.33 4.46
N ASN A 23 21.97 -16.09 3.40
CA ASN A 23 21.40 -17.44 3.44
C ASN A 23 22.40 -18.50 3.92
N GLN A 24 23.70 -18.22 3.83
CA GLN A 24 24.80 -19.07 4.31
C GLN A 24 25.28 -18.69 5.72
N LEU A 25 24.96 -17.49 6.20
CA LEU A 25 25.33 -17.04 7.56
C LEU A 25 24.82 -17.95 8.69
N ILE A 26 23.77 -18.74 8.44
CA ILE A 26 23.33 -19.74 9.42
C ILE A 26 24.39 -20.81 9.67
N ASN A 27 25.11 -21.25 8.63
CA ASN A 27 26.18 -22.25 8.76
C ASN A 27 27.31 -21.69 9.62
N VAL A 28 27.70 -20.43 9.39
CA VAL A 28 28.71 -19.71 10.19
C VAL A 28 28.32 -19.66 11.67
N LYS A 29 27.04 -19.41 11.98
CA LYS A 29 26.52 -19.39 13.35
C LYS A 29 26.59 -20.76 14.02
N LEU A 30 26.32 -21.82 13.26
CA LEU A 30 26.32 -23.19 13.77
C LEU A 30 27.74 -23.74 13.97
N THR A 31 28.75 -23.18 13.30
CA THR A 31 30.14 -23.64 13.42
C THR A 31 30.73 -23.44 14.83
N SER A 32 30.52 -22.29 15.47
CA SER A 32 31.08 -22.04 16.82
C SER A 32 30.33 -20.95 17.61
N ARG A 33 30.45 -21.00 18.94
CA ARG A 33 29.91 -19.96 19.84
C ARG A 33 30.49 -18.58 19.53
N LYS A 34 31.80 -18.49 19.24
CA LYS A 34 32.47 -17.22 18.88
C LYS A 34 31.90 -16.64 17.58
N PHE A 35 31.68 -17.47 16.56
CA PHE A 35 31.12 -17.01 15.29
C PHE A 35 29.65 -16.59 15.43
N ASN A 36 28.85 -17.34 16.21
CA ASN A 36 27.49 -16.92 16.56
C ASN A 36 27.48 -15.56 17.28
N PHE A 37 28.39 -15.35 18.24
CA PHE A 37 28.53 -14.06 18.92
C PHE A 37 28.88 -12.93 17.95
N VAL A 38 29.87 -13.12 17.07
CA VAL A 38 30.28 -12.12 16.07
C VAL A 38 29.10 -11.75 15.16
N THR A 39 28.45 -12.74 14.57
CA THR A 39 27.32 -12.51 13.64
C THR A 39 26.12 -11.82 14.32
N LYS A 40 25.86 -12.08 15.61
CA LYS A 40 24.80 -11.39 16.37
C LYS A 40 25.20 -9.97 16.77
N LYS A 41 26.37 -9.78 17.38
CA LYS A 41 26.86 -8.48 17.87
C LYS A 41 27.07 -7.50 16.71
N TYR A 42 27.61 -7.97 15.60
CA TYR A 42 27.98 -7.16 14.44
C TYR A 42 26.98 -7.30 13.27
N HIS A 43 25.73 -7.67 13.56
CA HIS A 43 24.70 -7.94 12.54
C HIS A 43 24.49 -6.79 11.53
N ARG A 44 24.74 -5.54 11.93
CA ARG A 44 24.62 -4.37 11.05
C ARG A 44 25.58 -4.39 9.86
N TYR A 45 26.68 -5.12 9.98
CA TYR A 45 27.69 -5.29 8.92
C TYR A 45 27.48 -6.56 8.10
N MET A 46 26.57 -7.44 8.51
CA MET A 46 26.30 -8.68 7.81
C MET A 46 25.35 -8.42 6.65
N GLN A 47 25.45 -9.22 5.59
CA GLN A 47 24.43 -9.20 4.54
C GLN A 47 23.06 -9.56 5.12
N LYS A 48 22.02 -8.85 4.68
CA LYS A 48 20.64 -9.06 5.13
C LYS A 48 19.80 -9.58 3.96
N PRO A 49 18.80 -10.45 4.24
CA PRO A 49 17.77 -10.76 3.26
C PRO A 49 17.03 -9.50 2.83
N LYS A 50 16.72 -9.42 1.54
CA LYS A 50 15.94 -8.33 0.94
C LYS A 50 14.54 -8.82 0.61
N PRO A 51 13.53 -8.56 1.45
CA PRO A 51 12.17 -8.97 1.14
C PRO A 51 11.62 -8.13 -0.02
N CYS A 52 10.90 -8.78 -0.91
CA CYS A 52 10.17 -8.15 -2.01
C CYS A 52 8.72 -7.83 -1.63
N PHE A 53 8.16 -8.59 -0.69
CA PHE A 53 6.80 -8.46 -0.22
C PHE A 53 6.77 -8.71 1.29
N ILE A 54 6.03 -7.87 2.00
CA ILE A 54 5.75 -8.02 3.43
C ILE A 54 4.24 -8.00 3.62
N GLU A 55 3.71 -9.02 4.27
CA GLU A 55 2.34 -9.07 4.77
C GLU A 55 2.34 -9.03 6.29
N ILE A 56 1.52 -8.16 6.86
CA ILE A 56 1.30 -8.02 8.29
C ILE A 56 -0.19 -8.23 8.51
N LYS A 57 -0.59 -9.29 9.22
CA LYS A 57 -2.00 -9.58 9.45
C LYS A 57 -2.27 -10.09 10.84
N ASN A 58 -3.53 -10.01 11.27
CA ASN A 58 -3.94 -10.79 12.43
C ASN A 58 -3.86 -12.28 12.10
N ASP A 59 -3.55 -13.07 13.12
CA ASP A 59 -3.49 -14.50 13.06
C ASP A 59 -4.55 -15.11 13.95
N TYR A 60 -5.45 -15.84 13.30
CA TYR A 60 -6.57 -16.55 13.92
C TYR A 60 -6.40 -18.07 13.80
N THR A 61 -5.23 -18.55 13.36
CA THR A 61 -5.05 -19.97 13.01
C THR A 61 -4.92 -20.91 14.22
N HIS A 62 -4.69 -20.38 15.42
CA HIS A 62 -4.36 -21.19 16.60
C HIS A 62 -5.56 -21.63 17.46
N ASN A 63 -6.80 -21.22 17.15
CA ASN A 63 -8.04 -21.60 17.85
C ASN A 63 -8.02 -21.49 19.40
N ASP A 64 -7.06 -20.77 19.96
CA ASP A 64 -6.85 -20.61 21.41
C ASP A 64 -7.42 -19.29 21.94
N GLY A 65 -8.11 -18.53 21.07
CA GLY A 65 -8.67 -17.22 21.39
C GLY A 65 -7.62 -16.13 21.58
N ILE A 66 -6.32 -16.42 21.39
CA ILE A 66 -5.26 -15.44 21.56
C ILE A 66 -5.01 -14.73 20.23
N GLY A 67 -5.39 -13.45 20.17
CA GLY A 67 -5.08 -12.58 19.04
C GLY A 67 -3.56 -12.45 18.87
N ARG A 68 -3.05 -12.92 17.73
CA ARG A 68 -1.64 -12.81 17.35
C ARG A 68 -1.49 -11.94 16.12
N ILE A 69 -0.31 -11.36 15.95
CA ILE A 69 0.09 -10.65 14.75
C ILE A 69 1.07 -11.55 14.01
N LYS A 70 0.74 -11.90 12.77
CA LYS A 70 1.59 -12.66 11.86
C LYS A 70 2.22 -11.73 10.84
N ILE A 71 3.53 -11.81 10.73
CA ILE A 71 4.32 -11.07 9.75
C ILE A 71 4.98 -12.09 8.83
N ILE A 72 4.72 -11.94 7.54
CA ILE A 72 5.23 -12.81 6.47
C ILE A 72 6.14 -11.97 5.59
N CYS A 73 7.38 -12.43 5.42
CA CYS A 73 8.34 -11.81 4.52
C CYS A 73 8.65 -12.79 3.38
N HIS A 74 8.38 -12.37 2.15
CA HIS A 74 8.77 -13.11 0.95
C HIS A 74 10.11 -12.58 0.47
N ILE A 75 11.08 -13.46 0.32
CA ILE A 75 12.44 -13.13 -0.14
C ILE A 75 12.68 -13.86 -1.45
N TYR A 76 12.88 -13.11 -2.54
CA TYR A 76 13.35 -13.69 -3.79
C TYR A 76 14.85 -14.00 -3.70
N MET A 77 15.23 -15.18 -4.17
CA MET A 77 16.62 -15.53 -4.38
C MET A 77 16.89 -15.56 -5.88
N ILE A 78 17.91 -14.82 -6.31
CA ILE A 78 18.44 -14.91 -7.66
C ILE A 78 19.50 -16.02 -7.62
N ASN A 79 19.36 -17.04 -8.46
CA ASN A 79 20.37 -18.09 -8.59
C ASN A 79 21.61 -17.55 -9.32
N GLU A 80 22.76 -18.19 -9.08
CA GLU A 80 24.06 -17.82 -9.70
C GLU A 80 24.00 -17.83 -11.24
N ASP A 81 23.11 -18.64 -11.81
CA ASP A 81 22.89 -18.78 -13.25
C ASP A 81 22.20 -17.55 -13.89
N GLY A 82 21.77 -16.57 -13.09
CA GLY A 82 21.00 -15.39 -13.54
C GLY A 82 19.58 -15.72 -14.01
N ILE A 83 19.20 -17.01 -14.04
CA ILE A 83 17.85 -17.47 -14.35
C ILE A 83 17.02 -17.34 -13.08
N GLU A 84 16.01 -16.46 -13.11
CA GLU A 84 14.98 -16.33 -12.08
C GLU A 84 14.19 -17.64 -11.94
N LYS A 85 14.75 -18.63 -11.24
CA LYS A 85 13.92 -19.62 -10.57
C LYS A 85 13.41 -18.92 -9.33
N ASN A 86 12.13 -18.54 -9.36
CA ASN A 86 11.36 -17.94 -8.26
C ASN A 86 11.30 -18.86 -7.02
N ILE A 87 12.45 -19.16 -6.40
CA ILE A 87 12.50 -19.83 -5.11
C ILE A 87 12.28 -18.72 -4.08
N SER A 88 11.02 -18.47 -3.76
CA SER A 88 10.67 -17.59 -2.65
C SER A 88 10.97 -18.32 -1.34
N ARG A 89 11.84 -17.75 -0.51
CA ARG A 89 11.95 -18.16 0.89
C ARG A 89 10.94 -17.34 1.68
N LEU A 90 9.99 -18.03 2.28
CA LEU A 90 8.99 -17.45 3.15
C LEU A 90 9.52 -17.49 4.58
N LYS A 91 9.50 -16.34 5.27
CA LYS A 91 9.77 -16.25 6.70
C LYS A 91 8.54 -15.74 7.42
N GLU A 92 8.08 -16.51 8.39
CA GLU A 92 6.97 -16.12 9.26
C GLU A 92 7.50 -15.73 10.63
N PHE A 93 6.83 -14.76 11.23
CA PHE A 93 7.07 -14.34 12.58
C PHE A 93 5.74 -14.02 13.25
N PHE A 94 5.56 -14.52 14.45
CA PHE A 94 4.35 -14.37 15.24
C PHE A 94 4.68 -13.54 16.46
N LEU A 95 3.82 -12.59 16.78
CA LEU A 95 3.92 -11.73 17.93
C LEU A 95 2.60 -11.70 18.69
N LEU A 96 2.68 -11.79 20.00
CA LEU A 96 1.60 -11.32 20.85
C LEU A 96 1.57 -9.78 20.86
N PRO A 97 0.42 -9.14 21.12
CA PRO A 97 0.34 -7.69 21.29
C PRO A 97 1.29 -7.16 22.38
N SER A 98 1.50 -7.93 23.46
CA SER A 98 2.46 -7.61 24.51
C SER A 98 3.93 -7.67 24.07
N GLU A 99 4.21 -8.28 22.92
CA GLU A 99 5.56 -8.51 22.37
C GLU A 99 5.90 -7.54 21.24
N LEU A 100 5.07 -6.53 20.98
CA LEU A 100 5.30 -5.53 19.93
C LEU A 100 6.67 -4.84 20.03
N CYS A 101 7.24 -4.74 21.23
CA CYS A 101 8.60 -4.23 21.44
C CYS A 101 9.69 -5.05 20.73
N HIS A 102 9.40 -6.29 20.31
CA HIS A 102 10.31 -7.14 19.54
C HIS A 102 10.24 -6.90 18.03
N LEU A 103 9.17 -6.27 17.53
CA LEU A 103 9.00 -5.97 16.11
C LEU A 103 10.16 -5.14 15.52
N PRO A 104 10.65 -4.06 16.17
CA PRO A 104 11.82 -3.33 15.69
C PRO A 104 13.06 -4.21 15.49
N SER A 105 13.29 -5.15 16.42
CA SER A 105 14.42 -6.07 16.38
C SER A 105 14.26 -7.13 15.29
N PHE A 106 13.03 -7.51 14.96
CA PHE A 106 12.72 -8.36 13.82
C PHE A 106 12.98 -7.64 12.49
N LEU A 107 12.42 -6.44 12.30
CA LEU A 107 12.56 -5.66 11.06
C LEU A 107 14.02 -5.32 10.75
N LYS A 108 14.84 -5.04 11.78
CA LYS A 108 16.30 -4.79 11.64
C LYS A 108 17.08 -5.95 11.01
N LYS A 109 16.52 -7.17 10.96
CA LYS A 109 17.13 -8.35 10.33
C LYS A 109 17.03 -8.33 8.81
N PHE A 110 16.22 -7.44 8.23
CA PHE A 110 15.99 -7.33 6.80
C PHE A 110 16.60 -6.03 6.25
N ASP A 111 16.88 -6.03 4.95
CA ASP A 111 17.16 -4.83 4.16
C ASP A 111 15.94 -4.55 3.27
N LEU A 112 15.17 -3.51 3.59
CA LEU A 112 13.89 -3.20 2.93
C LEU A 112 14.05 -2.42 1.61
N THR A 113 15.27 -2.20 1.12
CA THR A 113 15.53 -1.46 -0.13
C THR A 113 14.90 -2.06 -1.38
N SER A 114 14.58 -3.37 -1.37
CA SER A 114 13.95 -4.08 -2.49
C SER A 114 12.46 -4.37 -2.27
N LEU A 115 11.83 -3.73 -1.29
CA LEU A 115 10.44 -3.94 -0.96
C LEU A 115 9.54 -3.38 -2.07
N LEU A 116 8.82 -4.26 -2.76
CA LEU A 116 7.93 -3.93 -3.87
C LEU A 116 6.46 -3.85 -3.43
N SER A 117 6.08 -4.59 -2.39
CA SER A 117 4.68 -4.61 -1.95
C SER A 117 4.57 -4.73 -0.44
N VAL A 118 3.57 -4.05 0.11
CA VAL A 118 3.23 -4.07 1.53
C VAL A 118 1.75 -4.30 1.68
N ASP A 119 1.39 -5.36 2.41
CA ASP A 119 0.02 -5.71 2.72
C ASP A 119 -0.16 -5.67 4.24
N ILE A 120 -1.06 -4.83 4.73
CA ILE A 120 -1.37 -4.72 6.16
C ILE A 120 -2.86 -5.01 6.35
N LEU A 121 -3.18 -6.07 7.08
CA LEU A 121 -4.55 -6.53 7.35
C LEU A 121 -4.75 -6.69 8.85
N LEU A 122 -5.00 -5.57 9.53
CA LEU A 122 -5.03 -5.53 10.99
C LEU A 122 -6.41 -5.17 11.54
N ASP A 123 -6.66 -5.70 12.72
CA ASP A 123 -7.86 -5.50 13.53
C ASP A 123 -7.36 -5.12 14.92
N HIS A 124 -7.74 -3.95 15.41
CA HIS A 124 -7.30 -3.37 16.69
C HIS A 124 -5.79 -3.10 16.89
N HIS A 125 -4.87 -3.68 16.11
CA HIS A 125 -3.42 -3.63 16.35
C HIS A 125 -2.65 -2.60 15.50
N THR A 126 -3.17 -1.39 15.35
CA THR A 126 -2.57 -0.37 14.47
C THR A 126 -1.22 0.16 14.94
N GLU A 127 -0.81 -0.07 16.19
CA GLU A 127 0.54 0.25 16.66
C GLU A 127 1.62 -0.41 15.77
N VAL A 128 1.33 -1.58 15.20
CA VAL A 128 2.21 -2.25 14.23
C VAL A 128 2.48 -1.36 13.02
N MET A 129 1.46 -0.65 12.52
CA MET A 129 1.61 0.29 11.41
C MET A 129 2.54 1.43 11.78
N ARG A 130 2.40 2.00 12.99
CA ARG A 130 3.30 3.03 13.50
C ARG A 130 4.75 2.54 13.54
N ILE A 131 5.00 1.39 14.17
CA ILE A 131 6.34 0.80 14.27
C ILE A 131 6.91 0.52 12.88
N PHE A 132 6.12 -0.07 11.98
CA PHE A 132 6.58 -0.38 10.62
C PHE A 132 6.85 0.88 9.80
N SER A 133 6.09 1.96 10.02
CA SER A 133 6.26 3.24 9.33
C SER A 133 7.65 3.86 9.56
N ASP A 134 8.28 3.62 10.72
CA ASP A 134 9.64 4.09 11.03
C ASP A 134 10.72 3.44 10.15
N TYR A 135 10.40 2.31 9.52
CA TYR A 135 11.28 1.56 8.63
C TYR A 135 10.97 1.82 7.15
N LEU A 136 9.90 2.55 6.84
CA LEU A 136 9.61 3.02 5.50
C LEU A 136 10.40 4.30 5.24
N HIS A 137 11.43 4.19 4.41
CA HIS A 137 12.20 5.35 3.94
C HIS A 137 11.63 5.88 2.63
N ASN A 138 11.56 7.21 2.50
CA ASN A 138 10.98 7.90 1.33
C ASN A 138 11.66 7.54 -0.01
N SER A 139 12.87 7.00 0.03
CA SER A 139 13.61 6.55 -1.17
C SER A 139 13.08 5.23 -1.74
N ASN A 140 12.31 4.45 -0.97
CA ASN A 140 11.82 3.17 -1.42
C ASN A 140 10.64 3.38 -2.38
N ARG A 141 10.81 2.95 -3.62
CA ARG A 141 9.71 2.91 -4.59
C ARG A 141 8.93 1.61 -4.40
N ILE A 142 7.95 1.64 -3.51
CA ILE A 142 7.05 0.52 -3.30
C ILE A 142 6.06 0.50 -4.47
N CYS A 143 5.86 -0.64 -5.12
CA CYS A 143 4.92 -0.73 -6.23
C CYS A 143 3.48 -0.69 -5.72
N SER A 144 3.18 -1.46 -4.68
CA SER A 144 1.82 -1.62 -4.18
C SER A 144 1.74 -1.55 -2.67
N ILE A 145 0.75 -0.83 -2.14
CA ILE A 145 0.45 -0.78 -0.71
C ILE A 145 -1.04 -1.08 -0.53
N PHE A 146 -1.34 -2.10 0.26
CA PHE A 146 -2.69 -2.50 0.63
C PHE A 146 -2.84 -2.37 2.14
N VAL A 147 -3.82 -1.58 2.57
CA VAL A 147 -4.11 -1.34 3.98
C VAL A 147 -5.57 -1.69 4.24
N THR A 148 -5.78 -2.70 5.07
CA THR A 148 -7.06 -3.01 5.69
C THR A 148 -6.94 -2.72 7.17
N ALA A 149 -7.68 -1.72 7.64
CA ALA A 149 -7.65 -1.26 9.02
C ALA A 149 -9.07 -1.33 9.59
N LYS A 150 -9.27 -2.23 10.56
CA LYS A 150 -10.57 -2.45 11.20
C LYS A 150 -10.51 -2.16 12.70
N ASN A 151 -11.62 -1.66 13.22
CA ASN A 151 -11.83 -1.40 14.64
C ASN A 151 -10.68 -0.64 15.32
N CYS A 152 -10.25 0.44 14.66
CA CYS A 152 -9.11 1.25 15.09
C CYS A 152 -9.54 2.47 15.92
N GLN A 153 -10.67 2.41 16.62
CA GLN A 153 -11.27 3.59 17.28
C GLN A 153 -10.32 4.28 18.26
N ASN A 154 -9.48 3.51 18.97
CA ASN A 154 -8.57 4.05 19.98
C ASN A 154 -7.23 4.52 19.40
N ASP A 155 -6.90 4.16 18.15
CA ASP A 155 -5.55 4.27 17.61
C ASP A 155 -5.55 4.69 16.13
N LEU A 156 -6.50 5.53 15.75
CA LEU A 156 -6.61 6.09 14.40
C LEU A 156 -5.32 6.80 13.97
N ASP A 157 -4.70 7.53 14.90
CA ASP A 157 -3.47 8.30 14.66
C ASP A 157 -2.33 7.42 14.12
N ASN A 158 -2.22 6.16 14.57
CA ASN A 158 -1.20 5.25 14.07
C ASN A 158 -1.39 4.95 12.57
N THR A 159 -2.64 4.77 12.14
CA THR A 159 -2.96 4.56 10.72
C THR A 159 -2.72 5.83 9.93
N LEU A 160 -3.14 6.99 10.42
CA LEU A 160 -2.92 8.28 9.74
C LEU A 160 -1.42 8.59 9.59
N LEU A 161 -0.62 8.38 10.64
CA LEU A 161 0.83 8.53 10.61
C LEU A 161 1.48 7.60 9.59
N PHE A 162 1.02 6.34 9.51
CA PHE A 162 1.50 5.41 8.49
C PHE A 162 1.17 5.90 7.07
N LEU A 163 -0.08 6.30 6.81
CA LEU A 163 -0.50 6.81 5.51
C LEU A 163 0.27 8.08 5.09
N GLN A 164 0.63 8.95 6.05
CA GLN A 164 1.49 10.12 5.81
C GLN A 164 2.93 9.78 5.39
N LYS A 165 3.41 8.55 5.64
CA LYS A 165 4.71 8.09 5.15
C LYS A 165 4.67 7.56 3.73
N ILE A 166 3.48 7.32 3.17
CA ILE A 166 3.33 6.82 1.81
C ILE A 166 3.52 7.98 0.83
N LYS A 167 4.67 8.01 0.15
CA LYS A 167 5.00 9.05 -0.84
C LYS A 167 5.13 8.57 -2.26
N ASN A 168 5.64 7.35 -2.45
CA ASN A 168 5.95 6.79 -3.76
C ASN A 168 5.37 5.39 -3.86
N THR A 169 4.13 5.31 -4.35
CA THR A 169 3.47 4.05 -4.68
C THR A 169 2.73 4.12 -6.01
N ARG A 170 2.74 3.01 -6.77
CA ARG A 170 2.02 2.90 -8.04
C ARG A 170 0.56 2.49 -7.83
N PHE A 171 0.33 1.67 -6.82
CA PHE A 171 -0.99 1.15 -6.46
C PHE A 171 -1.23 1.36 -4.97
N LEU A 172 -2.30 2.06 -4.62
CA LEU A 172 -2.73 2.25 -3.25
C LEU A 172 -4.13 1.67 -3.06
N SER A 173 -4.31 0.78 -2.10
CA SER A 173 -5.60 0.21 -1.76
C SER A 173 -5.88 0.38 -0.28
N LEU A 174 -6.99 1.00 0.05
CA LEU A 174 -7.44 1.28 1.40
C LEU A 174 -8.80 0.61 1.61
N ASP A 175 -8.90 -0.29 2.59
CA ASP A 175 -10.15 -0.87 3.11
C ASP A 175 -10.26 -0.45 4.58
N LEU A 176 -11.03 0.61 4.82
CA LEU A 176 -11.05 1.32 6.08
C LEU A 176 -12.41 1.14 6.76
N TYR A 177 -12.36 0.79 8.03
CA TYR A 177 -13.53 0.64 8.88
C TYR A 177 -13.34 1.43 10.18
N PHE A 178 -13.71 2.70 10.11
CA PHE A 178 -13.58 3.73 11.15
C PHE A 178 -14.95 4.34 11.45
N PRO A 179 -15.90 3.54 11.97
CA PRO A 179 -17.26 4.02 12.19
C PRO A 179 -17.25 5.18 13.17
N HIS A 180 -17.88 6.30 12.78
CA HIS A 180 -18.06 7.49 13.60
C HIS A 180 -16.77 8.20 14.06
N LEU A 181 -15.62 7.89 13.46
CA LEU A 181 -14.37 8.61 13.74
C LEU A 181 -14.26 9.88 12.89
N ASN A 182 -13.81 10.96 13.51
CA ASN A 182 -13.57 12.22 12.82
C ASN A 182 -12.16 12.24 12.25
N ILE A 183 -12.05 12.19 10.92
CA ILE A 183 -10.77 12.40 10.23
C ILE A 183 -10.54 13.91 10.05
N PRO A 184 -9.32 14.43 10.29
CA PRO A 184 -9.03 15.84 10.03
C PRO A 184 -9.35 16.20 8.58
N LYS A 185 -10.11 17.29 8.38
CA LYS A 185 -10.55 17.73 7.04
C LYS A 185 -9.39 18.12 6.12
N ASP A 186 -8.24 18.44 6.71
CA ASP A 186 -7.01 18.80 6.03
C ASP A 186 -6.04 17.62 5.83
N PHE A 187 -6.41 16.43 6.29
CA PHE A 187 -5.60 15.23 6.11
C PHE A 187 -5.51 14.86 4.63
N VAL A 188 -4.27 14.62 4.18
CA VAL A 188 -3.94 14.16 2.83
C VAL A 188 -2.97 12.99 2.91
N ILE A 189 -3.05 12.09 1.93
CA ILE A 189 -2.05 11.03 1.73
C ILE A 189 -1.02 11.59 0.73
N PRO A 190 0.23 11.84 1.13
CA PRO A 190 1.19 12.64 0.37
C PRO A 190 1.87 11.84 -0.77
N VAL A 191 1.07 11.10 -1.56
CA VAL A 191 1.55 10.37 -2.73
C VAL A 191 1.67 11.31 -3.92
N GLU A 192 2.85 11.39 -4.50
CA GLU A 192 3.16 12.32 -5.59
C GLU A 192 3.86 11.62 -6.75
N ASN A 193 3.45 11.96 -7.98
CA ASN A 193 4.07 11.58 -9.25
C ASN A 193 4.26 10.07 -9.49
N SER A 194 3.57 9.21 -8.73
CA SER A 194 3.78 7.75 -8.80
C SER A 194 2.50 6.96 -9.00
N LEU A 195 1.36 7.47 -8.54
CA LEU A 195 0.11 6.71 -8.47
C LEU A 195 -0.47 6.51 -9.87
N LYS A 196 -0.78 5.25 -10.19
CA LYS A 196 -1.52 4.88 -11.40
C LYS A 196 -2.93 4.42 -11.11
N SER A 197 -3.13 3.76 -9.96
CA SER A 197 -4.46 3.39 -9.53
C SER A 197 -4.62 3.46 -8.02
N ILE A 198 -5.81 3.90 -7.60
CA ILE A 198 -6.23 3.97 -6.22
C ILE A 198 -7.49 3.15 -6.01
N ARG A 199 -7.54 2.41 -4.90
CA ARG A 199 -8.75 1.78 -4.37
C ARG A 199 -9.04 2.34 -2.99
N ILE A 200 -10.26 2.81 -2.77
CA ILE A 200 -10.75 3.24 -1.47
C ILE A 200 -12.08 2.55 -1.22
N TYR A 201 -12.17 1.85 -0.10
CA TYR A 201 -13.33 1.14 0.36
C TYR A 201 -13.62 1.56 1.80
N GLU A 202 -14.69 2.33 2.00
CA GLU A 202 -15.14 2.79 3.30
C GLU A 202 -16.34 1.95 3.78
N ARG A 203 -16.21 1.31 4.93
CA ARG A 203 -17.28 0.50 5.54
C ARG A 203 -18.08 1.30 6.56
N GLU A 204 -19.38 1.00 6.70
CA GLU A 204 -20.18 1.28 7.90
C GLU A 204 -19.98 2.68 8.53
N ASN A 205 -20.57 3.70 7.92
CA ASN A 205 -20.52 5.09 8.41
C ASN A 205 -19.10 5.66 8.59
N THR A 206 -18.09 5.07 7.95
CA THR A 206 -16.77 5.69 7.79
C THR A 206 -16.88 6.88 6.83
N ALA A 207 -16.27 8.01 7.20
CA ALA A 207 -16.15 9.22 6.41
C ALA A 207 -14.68 9.69 6.43
N PHE A 208 -13.81 8.89 5.82
CA PHE A 208 -12.36 9.12 5.77
C PHE A 208 -11.95 9.99 4.58
N VAL A 209 -12.57 9.79 3.42
CA VAL A 209 -12.34 10.57 2.21
C VAL A 209 -12.96 11.94 2.33
N ASN A 210 -12.20 12.95 1.92
CA ASN A 210 -12.66 14.33 1.79
C ASN A 210 -12.18 14.92 0.46
N SER A 211 -12.77 16.04 0.04
CA SER A 211 -12.45 16.68 -1.24
C SER A 211 -10.98 17.09 -1.34
N ARG A 212 -10.41 17.66 -0.27
CA ARG A 212 -9.01 18.09 -0.24
C ARG A 212 -8.02 16.94 -0.46
N MET A 213 -8.31 15.76 0.10
CA MET A 213 -7.52 14.55 -0.13
C MET A 213 -7.56 14.13 -1.60
N ILE A 214 -8.74 14.10 -2.21
CA ILE A 214 -8.90 13.71 -3.61
C ILE A 214 -8.29 14.75 -4.54
N GLU A 215 -8.49 16.04 -4.28
CA GLU A 215 -7.88 17.15 -5.02
C GLU A 215 -6.36 17.02 -5.03
N TYR A 216 -5.74 16.85 -3.86
CA TYR A 216 -4.30 16.63 -3.76
C TYR A 216 -3.83 15.40 -4.55
N ILE A 217 -4.52 14.26 -4.41
CA ILE A 217 -4.16 13.02 -5.13
C ILE A 217 -4.25 13.22 -6.63
N VAL A 218 -5.34 13.81 -7.12
CA VAL A 218 -5.57 14.06 -8.54
C VAL A 218 -4.48 14.98 -9.03
N GLU A 219 -4.30 16.18 -8.45
CA GLU A 219 -3.33 17.19 -8.88
C GLU A 219 -1.90 16.66 -8.97
N ASN A 220 -1.46 15.91 -7.94
CA ASN A 220 -0.08 15.47 -7.81
C ASN A 220 0.22 14.14 -8.55
N ASN A 221 -0.76 13.49 -9.16
CA ASN A 221 -0.56 12.23 -9.90
C ASN A 221 -1.12 12.31 -11.33
N PRO A 222 -0.37 12.90 -12.29
CA PRO A 222 -0.82 13.07 -13.68
C PRO A 222 -1.14 11.75 -14.39
N TYR A 223 -0.49 10.66 -13.98
CA TYR A 223 -0.67 9.33 -14.56
C TYR A 223 -1.73 8.46 -13.85
N LEU A 224 -2.48 9.01 -12.90
CA LEU A 224 -3.56 8.29 -12.21
C LEU A 224 -4.78 8.16 -13.12
N ASP A 225 -5.08 6.96 -13.60
CA ASP A 225 -6.21 6.71 -14.52
C ASP A 225 -7.26 5.74 -13.96
N GLY A 226 -6.91 4.91 -12.98
CA GLY A 226 -7.81 3.90 -12.41
C GLY A 226 -8.24 4.19 -10.98
N TYR A 227 -9.54 4.36 -10.76
CA TYR A 227 -10.14 4.56 -9.44
C TYR A 227 -11.09 3.40 -9.12
N ARG A 228 -10.99 2.84 -7.93
CA ARG A 228 -11.91 1.83 -7.41
C ARG A 228 -12.50 2.32 -6.10
N LEU A 229 -13.73 2.79 -6.12
CA LEU A 229 -14.33 3.56 -5.03
C LEU A 229 -15.53 2.80 -4.47
N SER A 230 -15.63 2.75 -3.16
CA SER A 230 -16.81 2.25 -2.47
C SER A 230 -17.06 3.07 -1.23
N PHE A 231 -18.20 3.75 -1.20
CA PHE A 231 -18.62 4.65 -0.14
C PHE A 231 -20.04 4.33 0.33
N ASN A 232 -20.39 4.89 1.49
CA ASN A 232 -21.66 4.61 2.17
C ASN A 232 -22.87 5.41 1.65
N ASN A 233 -22.65 6.52 0.94
CA ASN A 233 -23.74 7.41 0.50
C ASN A 233 -23.44 8.12 -0.84
N PHE A 234 -24.51 8.59 -1.49
CA PHE A 234 -24.48 9.31 -2.76
C PHE A 234 -23.62 10.58 -2.71
N GLU A 235 -23.77 11.42 -1.68
CA GLU A 235 -23.06 12.70 -1.57
C GLU A 235 -21.54 12.55 -1.59
N THR A 236 -21.03 11.48 -0.96
CA THR A 236 -19.60 11.17 -0.96
C THR A 236 -19.13 10.77 -2.35
N TYR A 237 -19.90 9.94 -3.07
CA TYR A 237 -19.60 9.62 -4.46
C TYR A 237 -19.59 10.86 -5.35
N LYS A 238 -20.65 11.68 -5.28
CA LYS A 238 -20.78 12.91 -6.06
C LYS A 238 -19.57 13.82 -5.83
N MET A 239 -19.25 14.10 -4.57
CA MET A 239 -18.09 14.93 -4.20
C MET A 239 -16.78 14.40 -4.76
N VAL A 240 -16.51 13.09 -4.63
CA VAL A 240 -15.25 12.49 -5.11
C VAL A 240 -15.17 12.54 -6.63
N ILE A 241 -16.25 12.18 -7.33
CA ILE A 241 -16.30 12.17 -8.79
C ILE A 241 -16.15 13.58 -9.34
N GLU A 242 -16.86 14.56 -8.78
CA GLU A 242 -16.72 15.98 -9.17
C GLU A 242 -15.30 16.49 -8.98
N THR A 243 -14.66 16.14 -7.86
CA THR A 243 -13.29 16.54 -7.58
C THR A 243 -12.32 15.93 -8.60
N ILE A 244 -12.48 14.65 -8.94
CA ILE A 244 -11.68 13.97 -9.98
C ILE A 244 -11.88 14.65 -11.33
N VAL A 245 -13.14 14.79 -11.76
CA VAL A 245 -13.48 15.38 -13.06
C VAL A 245 -12.95 16.80 -13.17
N LYS A 246 -13.20 17.66 -12.17
CA LYS A 246 -12.71 19.03 -12.16
C LYS A 246 -11.17 19.10 -12.21
N GLY A 247 -10.49 18.24 -11.46
CA GLY A 247 -9.02 18.18 -11.45
C GLY A 247 -8.42 17.70 -12.79
N GLU A 248 -9.10 16.80 -13.49
CA GLU A 248 -8.63 16.35 -14.81
C GLU A 248 -8.96 17.39 -15.91
N LEU A 249 -10.11 18.06 -15.83
CA LEU A 249 -10.45 19.15 -16.75
C LEU A 249 -9.56 20.38 -16.57
N SER A 250 -9.11 20.69 -15.35
CA SER A 250 -8.21 21.83 -15.12
C SER A 250 -6.85 21.64 -15.82
N ARG A 251 -6.39 20.39 -15.97
CA ARG A 251 -5.13 20.07 -16.68
C ARG A 251 -5.20 20.34 -18.17
N ARG A 252 -6.39 20.22 -18.77
CA ARG A 252 -6.63 20.55 -20.18
C ARG A 252 -6.37 22.03 -20.47
N ASN A 253 -6.55 22.93 -19.49
CA ASN A 253 -6.28 24.35 -19.70
C ASN A 253 -4.79 24.64 -19.98
N ASN A 254 -3.90 23.68 -19.71
CA ASN A 254 -2.46 23.78 -19.98
C ASN A 254 -2.01 23.06 -21.27
N GLY A 255 -2.95 22.58 -22.11
CA GLY A 255 -2.67 21.96 -23.41
C GLY A 255 -3.70 20.91 -23.83
N CYS A 256 -3.55 20.36 -25.05
CA CYS A 256 -4.39 19.26 -25.54
C CYS A 256 -4.01 17.90 -24.91
N PHE A 257 -3.95 17.86 -23.59
CA PHE A 257 -3.69 16.65 -22.82
C PHE A 257 -5.02 15.90 -22.63
N HIS A 258 -5.14 14.76 -23.32
CA HIS A 258 -6.35 13.94 -23.27
C HIS A 258 -6.14 12.71 -22.41
N LYS A 259 -7.14 12.37 -21.60
CA LYS A 259 -7.06 11.28 -20.65
C LYS A 259 -8.25 10.35 -20.75
N TYR A 260 -7.95 9.07 -20.53
CA TYR A 260 -8.94 8.05 -20.26
C TYR A 260 -8.98 7.79 -18.76
N ILE A 261 -10.13 7.95 -18.14
CA ILE A 261 -10.36 7.72 -16.72
C ILE A 261 -11.29 6.53 -16.56
N THR A 262 -10.95 5.62 -15.67
CA THR A 262 -11.82 4.49 -15.32
C THR A 262 -12.19 4.54 -13.84
N LEU A 263 -13.48 4.63 -13.55
CA LEU A 263 -14.06 4.57 -12.22
C LEU A 263 -14.81 3.24 -12.05
N TYR A 264 -14.40 2.43 -11.08
CA TYR A 264 -15.16 1.26 -10.65
C TYR A 264 -15.85 1.59 -9.33
N LEU A 265 -17.18 1.56 -9.30
CA LEU A 265 -17.97 1.98 -8.16
C LEU A 265 -18.63 0.77 -7.48
N GLY A 266 -18.37 0.58 -6.19
CA GLY A 266 -18.93 -0.51 -5.39
C GLY A 266 -20.00 -0.03 -4.42
N PHE A 267 -21.25 -0.42 -4.62
CA PHE A 267 -22.36 0.10 -3.81
C PHE A 267 -22.74 -0.87 -2.69
N SER A 268 -22.89 -0.34 -1.48
CA SER A 268 -23.47 -1.06 -0.34
C SER A 268 -24.99 -1.02 -0.33
N SER A 269 -25.60 -0.02 -0.97
CA SER A 269 -27.05 0.17 -1.08
C SER A 269 -27.50 0.14 -2.54
N HIS A 270 -28.67 -0.46 -2.77
CA HIS A 270 -29.33 -0.51 -4.08
C HIS A 270 -29.81 0.88 -4.56
N GLU A 271 -29.99 1.85 -3.66
CA GLU A 271 -30.54 3.19 -3.99
C GLU A 271 -29.49 4.15 -4.56
N VAL A 272 -28.22 3.98 -4.18
CA VAL A 272 -27.14 4.92 -4.55
C VAL A 272 -26.84 4.90 -6.06
N PHE A 273 -26.92 3.72 -6.69
CA PHE A 273 -26.55 3.58 -8.09
C PHE A 273 -27.54 4.28 -9.05
N PRO A 274 -28.87 4.11 -8.94
CA PRO A 274 -29.83 4.86 -9.74
C PRO A 274 -29.67 6.39 -9.63
N GLU A 275 -29.37 6.91 -8.44
CA GLU A 275 -29.13 8.35 -8.24
C GLU A 275 -27.87 8.82 -8.95
N LEU A 276 -26.78 8.05 -8.86
CA LEU A 276 -25.55 8.35 -9.60
C LEU A 276 -25.74 8.28 -11.11
N LEU A 277 -26.48 7.29 -11.62
CA LEU A 277 -26.81 7.23 -13.04
C LEU A 277 -27.58 8.47 -13.48
N ARG A 278 -28.62 8.89 -12.74
CA ARG A 278 -29.36 10.14 -13.03
C ARG A 278 -28.43 11.35 -13.05
N TYR A 279 -27.48 11.41 -12.11
CA TYR A 279 -26.47 12.46 -12.09
C TYR A 279 -25.55 12.41 -13.33
N PHE A 280 -25.06 11.23 -13.74
CA PHE A 280 -24.20 11.10 -14.93
C PHE A 280 -24.90 11.47 -16.24
N TYR A 281 -26.22 11.32 -16.32
CA TYR A 281 -27.04 11.76 -17.45
C TYR A 281 -27.60 13.18 -17.31
N SER A 282 -27.26 13.89 -16.23
CA SER A 282 -27.70 15.26 -16.00
C SER A 282 -26.80 16.29 -16.67
N GLU A 283 -27.30 17.52 -16.83
CA GLU A 283 -26.51 18.65 -17.34
C GLU A 283 -25.38 19.08 -16.38
N GLU A 284 -25.44 18.66 -15.11
CA GLU A 284 -24.38 18.94 -14.13
C GLU A 284 -23.10 18.16 -14.43
N PHE A 285 -23.22 17.00 -15.08
CA PHE A 285 -22.07 16.15 -15.39
C PHE A 285 -21.52 16.48 -16.78
N PRO A 286 -20.22 16.82 -16.90
CA PRO A 286 -19.70 17.42 -18.14
C PRO A 286 -19.52 16.43 -19.30
N TYR A 287 -19.53 15.12 -19.04
CA TYR A 287 -19.35 14.12 -20.10
C TYR A 287 -20.68 13.76 -20.74
N ILE A 288 -20.70 13.74 -22.07
CA ILE A 288 -21.87 13.30 -22.84
C ILE A 288 -21.87 11.77 -22.83
N GLY A 289 -22.92 11.18 -22.26
CA GLY A 289 -23.12 9.74 -22.25
C GLY A 289 -23.27 9.17 -23.66
N THR A 290 -22.67 8.01 -23.90
CA THR A 290 -22.93 7.19 -25.08
C THR A 290 -23.85 6.04 -24.70
N ASP A 291 -24.80 5.68 -25.57
CA ASP A 291 -25.65 4.51 -25.35
C ASP A 291 -24.78 3.27 -25.13
N THR A 292 -24.94 2.65 -23.96
CA THR A 292 -24.30 1.39 -23.61
C THR A 292 -25.36 0.31 -23.51
N GLU A 293 -25.11 -0.86 -24.09
CA GLU A 293 -25.99 -2.03 -23.93
C GLU A 293 -25.99 -2.57 -22.48
N ASP A 294 -25.00 -2.17 -21.66
CA ASP A 294 -24.88 -2.60 -20.26
C ASP A 294 -25.42 -1.53 -19.30
N GLU A 295 -26.58 -1.83 -18.68
CA GLU A 295 -27.24 -1.02 -17.65
C GLU A 295 -26.37 -0.78 -16.40
N ASN A 296 -25.26 -1.52 -16.24
CA ASN A 296 -24.33 -1.39 -15.12
C ASN A 296 -23.11 -0.52 -15.45
N SER A 297 -23.09 0.13 -16.61
CA SER A 297 -21.98 0.97 -17.02
C SER A 297 -22.45 2.32 -17.55
N PHE A 298 -21.57 3.32 -17.46
CA PHE A 298 -21.69 4.59 -18.15
C PHE A 298 -20.37 4.85 -18.87
N ASN A 299 -20.44 5.10 -20.18
CA ASN A 299 -19.33 5.60 -20.95
C ASN A 299 -19.65 7.03 -21.37
N GLY A 300 -18.71 7.95 -21.13
CA GLY A 300 -18.88 9.35 -21.46
C GLY A 300 -17.68 9.91 -22.20
N HIS A 301 -17.94 10.86 -23.09
CA HIS A 301 -16.91 11.59 -23.83
C HIS A 301 -17.06 13.09 -23.63
N LEU A 302 -15.92 13.78 -23.62
CA LEU A 302 -15.88 15.24 -23.64
C LEU A 302 -14.96 15.72 -24.75
N GLY A 303 -15.53 16.44 -25.71
CA GLY A 303 -14.81 16.99 -26.85
C GLY A 303 -13.83 18.10 -26.48
N CYS A 304 -12.66 18.06 -27.10
CA CYS A 304 -11.68 19.11 -27.06
C CYS A 304 -11.92 20.11 -28.18
N LEU A 305 -12.37 21.31 -27.84
CA LEU A 305 -12.62 22.38 -28.81
C LEU A 305 -11.35 22.85 -29.52
N VAL A 306 -10.17 22.61 -28.93
CA VAL A 306 -8.88 23.08 -29.47
C VAL A 306 -8.33 22.15 -30.54
N CYS A 307 -8.40 20.83 -30.34
CA CYS A 307 -7.79 19.85 -31.26
C CYS A 307 -8.72 18.75 -31.75
N GLY A 308 -10.01 18.79 -31.40
CA GLY A 308 -11.02 17.81 -31.83
C GLY A 308 -10.88 16.41 -31.25
N LYS A 309 -9.93 16.16 -30.33
CA LYS A 309 -9.81 14.90 -29.59
C LYS A 309 -10.80 14.87 -28.42
N PHE A 310 -10.91 13.74 -27.72
CA PHE A 310 -11.86 13.57 -26.63
C PHE A 310 -11.16 13.06 -25.37
N ASP A 311 -11.60 13.56 -24.22
CA ASP A 311 -11.43 12.85 -22.95
C ASP A 311 -12.51 11.78 -22.86
N SER A 312 -12.20 10.68 -22.21
CA SER A 312 -13.15 9.58 -22.03
C SER A 312 -13.19 9.13 -20.57
N ILE A 313 -14.40 8.91 -20.08
CA ILE A 313 -14.64 8.36 -18.76
C ILE A 313 -15.45 7.07 -18.90
N LYS A 314 -15.01 6.04 -18.20
CA LYS A 314 -15.75 4.80 -18.05
C LYS A 314 -16.08 4.60 -16.59
N ILE A 315 -17.35 4.44 -16.29
CA ILE A 315 -17.86 4.19 -14.95
C ILE A 315 -18.53 2.82 -14.97
N GLU A 316 -18.07 1.90 -14.13
CA GLU A 316 -18.65 0.56 -14.02
C GLU A 316 -19.11 0.31 -12.59
N LYS A 317 -20.32 -0.22 -12.45
CA LYS A 317 -20.78 -0.82 -11.20
C LYS A 317 -20.06 -2.14 -10.99
N LYS A 318 -19.53 -2.33 -9.78
CA LYS A 318 -18.91 -3.58 -9.35
C LYS A 318 -19.61 -4.13 -8.13
N THR A 319 -20.12 -5.36 -8.24
CA THR A 319 -20.50 -6.18 -7.10
C THR A 319 -19.23 -6.73 -6.47
N PHE A 320 -19.06 -6.54 -5.16
CA PHE A 320 -17.89 -6.98 -4.40
C PHE A 320 -18.23 -8.13 -3.47
#